data_AF-A0A2D8AK63-F1
#
_entry.id   AF-A0A2D8AK63-F1
#
_cell.length_a   1.000
_cell.length_b   1.000
_cell.length_c   1.000
_cell.angle_alpha   90.00
_cell.angle_beta   90.00
_cell.angle_gamma   90.00
#
_symmetry.space_group_name_H-M   'P 1'
#
loop_
_entity.id
_entity.type
_entity.pdbx_description
1 polymer ?
#
loop_
_entity_poly.entity_id
_entity_poly.type
_entity_poly.pdbx_seq_one_letter_code
_entity_poly.pdbx_strand_id
1 'polypeptide(L)'
;MIDPLTVLVLSASLALLFFTAAKHKLNSPGRFRAQLAAYELVPSAILPSLARAIPLAEMAVFFLILMPFTRAWAAVLASGLLTSYTVAMAMNMLRGRDDIDCGCGGQQQILSYWLLLRNAVLIIGCLLLIIPSTDRALVWADFILLTLMLAVLCCAYLLVEQLVRNQTFSKSRRVSHG
;
A
#
# COMPACT_ATOMS: atom_id res chain seq x y z
N MET A 1 20.37 -6.97 -13.36
CA MET A 1 20.14 -5.58 -13.80
C MET A 1 18.71 -5.52 -14.34
N ILE A 2 17.93 -4.50 -13.97
CA ILE A 2 16.51 -4.37 -14.35
C ILE A 2 16.39 -3.35 -15.49
N ASP A 3 15.47 -3.57 -16.42
CA ASP A 3 15.18 -2.60 -17.48
C ASP A 3 14.64 -1.28 -16.87
N PRO A 4 15.14 -0.11 -17.33
CA PRO A 4 14.75 1.19 -16.76
C PRO A 4 13.24 1.47 -16.89
N LEU A 5 12.55 0.91 -17.89
CA LEU A 5 11.10 1.03 -18.01
C LEU A 5 10.39 0.32 -16.84
N THR A 6 10.84 -0.89 -16.49
CA THR A 6 10.27 -1.64 -15.35
C THR A 6 10.44 -0.87 -14.05
N VAL A 7 11.61 -0.24 -13.87
CA VAL A 7 11.88 0.60 -12.69
C VAL A 7 10.93 1.81 -12.65
N LEU A 8 10.68 2.47 -13.79
CA LEU A 8 9.73 3.60 -13.87
C LEU A 8 8.29 3.16 -13.60
N VAL A 9 7.84 2.05 -14.20
CA VAL A 9 6.50 1.49 -13.97
C VAL A 9 6.31 1.18 -12.49
N LEU A 10 7.24 0.44 -11.88
CA LEU A 10 7.18 0.10 -10.45
C LEU A 10 7.17 1.34 -9.56
N SER A 11 8.05 2.30 -9.83
CA SER A 11 8.15 3.54 -9.06
C SER A 11 6.85 4.35 -9.15
N ALA A 12 6.29 4.50 -10.34
CA ALA A 12 5.05 5.25 -10.55
C ALA A 12 3.84 4.55 -9.93
N SER A 13 3.73 3.23 -10.04
CA SER A 13 2.66 2.45 -9.41
C SER A 13 2.71 2.54 -7.89
N LEU A 14 3.91 2.38 -7.29
CA LEU A 14 4.09 2.52 -5.84
C LEU A 14 3.82 3.95 -5.38
N ALA A 15 4.29 4.96 -6.12
CA ALA A 15 4.00 6.36 -5.84
C ALA A 15 2.48 6.61 -5.77
N LEU A 16 1.73 6.13 -6.77
CA LEU A 16 0.27 6.30 -6.80
C LEU A 16 -0.41 5.60 -5.61
N LEU A 17 0.07 4.41 -5.23
CA LEU A 17 -0.46 3.65 -4.09
C LEU A 17 -0.22 4.40 -2.77
N PHE A 18 1.01 4.84 -2.51
CA PHE A 18 1.34 5.59 -1.28
C PHE A 18 0.63 6.94 -1.22
N PHE A 19 0.51 7.64 -2.36
CA PHE A 19 -0.23 8.91 -2.43
C PHE A 19 -1.71 8.72 -2.11
N THR A 20 -2.35 7.71 -2.69
CA THR A 20 -3.77 7.44 -2.43
C THR A 20 -3.98 7.02 -0.97
N ALA A 21 -3.14 6.14 -0.42
CA ALA A 21 -3.17 5.75 0.99
C ALA A 21 -3.02 6.96 1.93
N ALA A 22 -1.99 7.79 1.72
CA ALA A 22 -1.75 8.98 2.53
C ALA A 22 -2.92 9.96 2.45
N LYS A 23 -3.43 10.25 1.24
CA LYS A 23 -4.57 11.14 1.02
C LYS A 23 -5.81 10.67 1.78
N HIS A 24 -6.11 9.37 1.75
CA HIS A 24 -7.27 8.83 2.48
C HIS A 24 -7.15 8.98 3.99
N LYS A 25 -5.95 8.76 4.55
CA LYS A 25 -5.71 8.90 6.00
C LYS A 25 -5.70 10.36 6.44
N LEU A 26 -5.19 11.27 5.62
CA LEU A 26 -5.21 12.71 5.86
C LEU A 26 -6.62 13.30 5.77
N ASN A 27 -7.47 12.80 4.88
CA ASN A 27 -8.86 13.24 4.74
C ASN A 27 -9.75 12.80 5.91
N SER A 28 -9.35 11.78 6.68
CA SER A 28 -10.16 11.25 7.79
C SER A 28 -9.28 10.73 8.94
N PRO A 29 -8.52 11.62 9.61
CA PRO A 29 -7.55 11.22 10.62
C PRO A 29 -8.21 10.58 11.84
N GLY A 30 -9.45 10.98 12.18
CA GLY A 30 -10.22 10.36 13.26
C GLY A 30 -10.55 8.89 12.99
N ARG A 31 -10.92 8.56 11.74
CA ARG A 31 -11.19 7.17 11.34
C ARG A 31 -9.91 6.34 11.36
N PHE A 32 -8.82 6.86 10.82
CA PHE A 32 -7.54 6.15 10.82
C PHE A 32 -7.02 5.91 12.26
N ARG A 33 -7.18 6.88 13.16
CA ARG A 33 -6.83 6.71 14.57
C ARG A 33 -7.66 5.62 15.25
N ALA A 34 -8.97 5.58 14.99
CA ALA A 34 -9.85 4.54 15.52
C ALA A 34 -9.48 3.14 14.99
N GLN A 35 -9.17 3.04 13.70
CA GLN A 35 -8.65 1.81 13.08
C GLN A 35 -7.35 1.37 13.76
N LEU A 36 -6.37 2.26 13.91
CA LEU A 36 -5.09 1.95 14.54
C LEU A 36 -5.25 1.53 16.02
N ALA A 37 -6.21 2.11 16.73
CA ALA A 37 -6.53 1.72 18.10
C ALA A 37 -7.11 0.29 18.17
N ALA A 38 -7.94 -0.10 17.20
CA ALA A 38 -8.55 -1.43 17.12
C ALA A 38 -7.52 -2.56 16.96
N TYR A 39 -6.33 -2.27 16.42
CA TYR A 39 -5.26 -3.28 16.33
C TYR A 39 -4.72 -3.70 17.71
N GLU A 40 -4.92 -2.89 18.77
CA GLU A 40 -4.42 -3.16 20.14
C GLU A 40 -2.92 -3.54 20.21
N LEU A 41 -2.13 -3.05 19.24
CA LEU A 41 -0.69 -3.27 19.18
C LEU A 41 0.13 -2.11 19.73
N VAL A 42 -0.47 -0.92 19.84
CA VAL A 42 0.22 0.33 20.15
C VAL A 42 -0.36 0.93 21.42
N PRO A 43 0.46 1.40 22.37
CA PRO A 43 -0.01 2.08 23.57
C PRO A 43 -0.82 3.34 23.23
N SER A 44 -1.87 3.61 24.01
CA SER A 44 -2.75 4.78 23.84
C SER A 44 -1.99 6.12 23.86
N ALA A 45 -0.87 6.19 24.58
CA ALA A 45 0.00 7.37 24.65
C ALA A 45 0.69 7.72 23.31
N ILE A 46 1.08 6.72 22.51
CA ILE A 46 1.84 6.91 21.27
C ILE A 46 0.91 6.95 20.05
N LEU A 47 -0.27 6.34 20.16
CA LEU A 47 -1.33 6.31 19.15
C LEU A 47 -1.56 7.65 18.41
N PRO A 48 -1.77 8.83 19.07
CA PRO A 48 -1.97 10.10 18.37
C PRO A 48 -0.77 10.55 17.53
N SER A 49 0.44 10.24 17.97
CA SER A 49 1.67 10.60 17.27
C SER A 49 1.87 9.67 16.08
N LEU A 50 1.67 8.37 16.27
CA LEU A 50 1.81 7.37 15.22
C LEU A 50 0.75 7.54 14.12
N ALA A 51 -0.50 7.87 14.50
CA ALA A 51 -1.58 8.13 13.56
C ALA A 51 -1.31 9.33 12.62
N ARG A 52 -0.44 10.27 13.02
CA ARG A 52 0.03 11.38 12.18
C ARG A 52 1.34 11.07 11.46
N ALA A 53 2.26 10.38 12.13
CA ALA A 53 3.56 10.04 11.57
C ALA A 53 3.44 9.12 10.35
N ILE A 54 2.52 8.16 10.39
CA ILE A 54 2.33 7.19 9.32
C ILE A 54 1.91 7.87 7.99
N PRO A 55 0.83 8.68 7.91
CA PRO A 55 0.47 9.36 6.66
C PRO A 55 1.57 10.29 6.14
N LEU A 56 2.33 10.92 7.03
CA LEU A 56 3.48 11.74 6.65
C LEU A 56 4.61 10.89 6.05
N ALA A 57 4.90 9.73 6.63
CA ALA A 57 5.88 8.79 6.10
C ALA A 57 5.45 8.23 4.73
N GLU A 58 4.17 7.92 4.55
CA GLU A 58 3.61 7.50 3.26
C GLU A 58 3.74 8.58 2.19
N MET A 59 3.46 9.83 2.56
CA MET A 59 3.66 10.97 1.66
C MET A 59 5.14 11.20 1.35
N ALA A 60 6.04 11.00 2.33
CA ALA A 60 7.48 11.07 2.10
C ALA A 60 7.93 10.01 1.09
N VAL A 61 7.46 8.75 1.21
CA VAL A 61 7.74 7.70 0.21
C VAL A 61 7.30 8.14 -1.18
N PHE A 62 6.11 8.72 -1.33
CA PHE A 62 5.60 9.22 -2.61
C PHE A 62 6.56 10.22 -3.26
N PHE A 63 7.10 11.19 -2.51
CA PHE A 63 8.05 12.14 -3.06
C PHE A 63 9.41 11.48 -3.34
N LEU A 64 9.95 10.70 -2.40
CA LEU A 64 11.28 10.12 -2.51
C LEU A 64 11.39 9.10 -3.66
N ILE A 65 10.33 8.38 -4.00
CA ILE A 65 10.37 7.35 -5.05
C ILE A 65 10.39 7.94 -6.47
N LEU A 66 9.91 9.19 -6.62
CA LEU A 66 9.89 9.91 -7.90
C LEU A 66 11.29 10.40 -8.30
N MET A 67 12.15 10.72 -7.33
CA MET A 67 13.53 11.11 -7.61
C MET A 67 14.45 9.88 -7.72
N PRO A 68 15.16 9.70 -8.85
CA PRO A 68 16.03 8.52 -9.07
C PRO A 68 17.10 8.34 -7.99
N PHE A 69 17.68 9.43 -7.47
CA PHE A 69 18.75 9.40 -6.47
C PHE A 69 18.27 8.96 -5.08
N THR A 70 17.01 9.24 -4.72
CA THR A 70 16.44 8.86 -3.42
C THR A 70 15.63 7.57 -3.47
N ARG A 71 15.50 6.95 -4.65
CA ARG A 71 14.67 5.76 -4.87
C ARG A 71 15.04 4.57 -3.98
N ALA A 72 16.33 4.33 -3.76
CA ALA A 72 16.76 3.25 -2.87
C ALA A 72 16.31 3.48 -1.41
N TRP A 73 16.43 4.72 -0.92
CA TRP A 73 15.91 5.12 0.38
C TRP A 73 14.38 5.01 0.45
N ALA A 74 13.69 5.42 -0.61
CA ALA A 74 12.24 5.28 -0.74
C ALA A 74 11.82 3.81 -0.66
N ALA A 75 12.52 2.91 -1.33
CA ALA A 75 12.25 1.48 -1.33
C ALA A 75 12.41 0.84 0.06
N VAL A 76 13.45 1.23 0.81
CA VAL A 76 13.64 0.78 2.19
C VAL A 76 12.54 1.31 3.11
N LEU A 77 12.20 2.60 3.00
CA LEU A 77 11.12 3.20 3.79
C LEU A 77 9.75 2.55 3.47
N ALA A 78 9.45 2.37 2.18
CA ALA A 78 8.22 1.77 1.68
C ALA A 78 8.08 0.30 2.14
N SER A 79 9.14 -0.50 1.98
CA SER A 79 9.15 -1.89 2.42
C SER A 79 9.02 -2.00 3.93
N GLY A 80 9.66 -1.12 4.71
CA GLY A 80 9.49 -1.03 6.15
C GLY A 80 8.04 -0.73 6.57
N LEU A 81 7.42 0.26 5.94
CA LEU A 81 6.00 0.59 6.18
C LEU A 81 5.08 -0.58 5.83
N LEU A 82 5.20 -1.15 4.64
CA LEU A 82 4.38 -2.29 4.20
C LEU A 82 4.59 -3.53 5.07
N THR A 83 5.81 -3.78 5.52
CA THR A 83 6.13 -4.88 6.44
C THR A 83 5.48 -4.64 7.81
N SER A 84 5.56 -3.42 8.34
CA SER A 84 4.92 -3.08 9.62
C SER A 84 3.40 -3.29 9.57
N TYR A 85 2.75 -2.91 8.45
CA TYR A 85 1.35 -3.19 8.20
C TYR A 85 1.07 -4.68 8.14
N THR A 86 1.86 -5.42 7.35
CA THR A 86 1.68 -6.87 7.16
C THR A 86 1.82 -7.63 8.48
N VAL A 87 2.80 -7.28 9.31
CA VAL A 87 3.01 -7.87 10.64
C VAL A 87 1.86 -7.53 11.57
N ALA A 88 1.40 -6.27 11.58
CA ALA A 88 0.26 -5.84 12.39
C ALA A 88 -1.04 -6.59 12.03
N MET A 89 -1.27 -6.79 10.72
CA MET A 89 -2.40 -7.57 10.19
C MET A 89 -2.28 -9.05 10.55
N ALA A 90 -1.11 -9.66 10.33
CA ALA A 90 -0.88 -11.07 10.62
C ALA A 90 -1.05 -11.40 12.10
N MET A 91 -0.54 -10.55 13.00
CA MET A 91 -0.72 -10.73 14.44
C MET A 91 -2.19 -10.69 14.87
N ASN A 92 -2.99 -9.81 14.28
CA ASN A 92 -4.43 -9.73 14.59
C ASN A 92 -5.21 -10.92 14.02
N MET A 93 -4.86 -11.38 12.82
CA MET A 93 -5.43 -12.62 12.27
C MET A 93 -5.09 -13.85 13.11
N LEU A 94 -3.86 -13.97 13.63
CA LEU A 94 -3.48 -15.05 14.56
C LEU A 94 -4.23 -14.99 15.90
N ARG A 95 -4.68 -13.81 16.32
CA ARG A 95 -5.54 -13.60 17.49
C ARG A 95 -7.03 -13.85 17.19
N GLY A 96 -7.38 -14.26 15.98
CA GLY A 96 -8.77 -14.49 15.56
C GLY A 96 -9.59 -13.21 15.37
N ARG A 97 -8.93 -12.06 15.21
CA ARG A 97 -9.57 -10.75 15.00
C ARG A 97 -9.44 -10.31 13.55
N ASP A 98 -10.21 -10.95 12.67
CA ASP A 98 -10.22 -10.66 11.22
C ASP A 98 -11.29 -9.62 10.80
N ASP A 99 -12.14 -9.19 11.73
CA ASP A 99 -13.18 -8.18 11.55
C ASP A 99 -12.66 -6.73 11.54
N ILE A 100 -11.37 -6.54 11.84
CA ILE A 100 -10.73 -5.23 11.86
C ILE A 100 -10.54 -4.69 10.44
N ASP A 101 -10.70 -3.38 10.28
CA ASP A 101 -10.47 -2.69 9.02
C ASP A 101 -8.96 -2.48 8.76
N CYS A 102 -8.52 -2.91 7.57
CA CYS A 102 -7.17 -2.75 7.03
C CYS A 102 -6.71 -1.28 6.94
N GLY A 103 -7.63 -0.34 6.69
CA GLY A 103 -7.33 1.10 6.64
C GLY A 103 -6.35 1.55 5.54
N CYS A 104 -5.87 0.64 4.69
CA CYS A 104 -4.91 0.92 3.61
C CYS A 104 -5.58 1.28 2.29
N GLY A 105 -6.75 0.71 1.99
CA GLY A 105 -7.64 1.17 0.91
C GLY A 105 -8.60 2.20 1.49
N GLY A 106 -8.94 3.27 0.78
CA GLY A 106 -9.77 4.37 1.29
C GLY A 106 -11.21 4.02 1.74
N GLN A 107 -11.55 2.73 1.83
CA GLN A 107 -12.85 2.16 2.20
C GLN A 107 -12.63 0.97 3.14
N GLN A 108 -13.67 0.60 3.91
CA GLN A 108 -13.58 -0.48 4.89
C GLN A 108 -13.27 -1.82 4.22
N GLN A 109 -12.17 -2.46 4.64
CA GLN A 109 -11.77 -3.78 4.19
C GLN A 109 -11.40 -4.64 5.38
N ILE A 110 -12.16 -5.71 5.61
CA ILE A 110 -11.83 -6.71 6.62
C ILE A 110 -10.47 -7.36 6.33
N LEU A 111 -9.76 -7.70 7.39
CA LEU A 111 -8.49 -8.41 7.30
C LEU A 111 -8.70 -9.74 6.57
N SER A 112 -7.83 -10.01 5.60
CA SER A 112 -7.89 -11.23 4.81
C SER A 112 -6.50 -11.63 4.36
N TYR A 113 -6.32 -12.94 4.11
CA TYR A 113 -5.07 -13.47 3.55
C TYR A 113 -4.69 -12.82 2.21
N TRP A 114 -5.68 -12.31 1.46
CA TRP A 114 -5.44 -11.57 0.22
C TRP A 114 -4.66 -10.27 0.45
N LEU A 115 -4.94 -9.55 1.53
CA LEU A 115 -4.23 -8.31 1.88
C LEU A 115 -2.77 -8.57 2.25
N LEU A 116 -2.50 -9.68 2.94
CA LEU A 116 -1.14 -10.13 3.24
C LEU A 116 -0.38 -10.44 1.94
N LEU A 117 -1.01 -11.18 1.00
CA LEU A 117 -0.41 -11.48 -0.30
C LEU A 117 -0.14 -10.20 -1.11
N ARG A 118 -1.10 -9.28 -1.16
CA ARG A 118 -0.94 -7.98 -1.84
C ARG A 118 0.27 -7.23 -1.30
N ASN A 119 0.38 -7.11 0.04
CA ASN A 119 1.50 -6.41 0.65
C ASN A 119 2.83 -7.13 0.40
N ALA A 120 2.86 -8.47 0.42
CA ALA A 120 4.06 -9.24 0.10
C ALA A 120 4.55 -8.97 -1.33
N VAL A 121 3.64 -8.93 -2.32
CA VAL A 121 3.98 -8.57 -3.70
C VAL A 121 4.52 -7.15 -3.80
N LEU A 122 3.91 -6.19 -3.10
CA LEU A 122 4.37 -4.79 -3.08
C LEU A 122 5.75 -4.65 -2.40
N ILE A 123 6.02 -5.41 -1.33
CA ILE A 123 7.32 -5.44 -0.66
C ILE A 123 8.39 -5.95 -1.63
N ILE A 124 8.12 -7.06 -2.34
CA ILE A 124 9.03 -7.58 -3.36
C ILE A 124 9.28 -6.53 -4.45
N GLY A 125 8.22 -5.87 -4.93
CA GLY A 125 8.33 -4.76 -5.89
C GLY A 125 9.20 -3.60 -5.39
N CYS A 126 9.11 -3.24 -4.10
CA CYS A 126 9.99 -2.24 -3.49
C CYS A 126 11.45 -2.72 -3.49
N LEU A 127 11.71 -3.97 -3.10
CA LEU A 127 13.07 -4.51 -3.03
C LEU A 127 13.73 -4.59 -4.42
N LEU A 128 12.95 -4.84 -5.48
CA LEU A 128 13.45 -4.81 -6.86
C LEU A 128 13.99 -3.43 -7.25
N LEU A 129 13.45 -2.33 -6.70
CA LEU A 129 13.93 -0.97 -6.99
C LEU A 129 15.34 -0.67 -6.44
N ILE A 130 15.88 -1.54 -5.56
CA ILE A 130 17.24 -1.42 -5.03
C ILE A 130 18.26 -1.95 -6.04
N ILE A 131 17.84 -2.83 -6.95
CA ILE A 131 18.73 -3.45 -7.94
C ILE A 131 19.10 -2.41 -9.01
N PRO A 132 20.38 -2.27 -9.39
CA PRO A 132 20.80 -1.31 -10.40
C PRO A 132 20.13 -1.57 -11.75
N SER A 133 19.71 -0.48 -12.40
CA SER A 133 19.13 -0.49 -13.74
C SER A 133 20.19 -0.64 -14.82
N THR A 134 19.81 -1.16 -15.98
CA THR A 134 20.66 -1.14 -17.17
C THR A 134 20.79 0.27 -17.75
N ASP A 135 21.95 0.59 -18.36
CA ASP A 135 22.22 1.85 -19.06
C ASP A 135 21.57 1.93 -20.44
N ARG A 136 20.32 1.46 -20.54
CA ARG A 136 19.54 1.52 -21.78
C ARG A 136 18.95 2.92 -21.93
N ALA A 137 19.18 3.55 -23.09
CA ALA A 137 18.54 4.81 -23.43
C ALA A 137 17.01 4.64 -23.58
N LEU A 138 16.24 5.51 -22.92
CA LEU A 138 14.79 5.59 -23.05
C LEU A 138 14.43 6.27 -24.37
N VAL A 139 13.54 5.64 -25.14
CA VAL A 139 13.03 6.14 -26.41
C VAL A 139 11.59 6.65 -26.20
N TRP A 140 11.08 7.50 -27.10
CA TRP A 140 9.70 8.02 -27.03
C TRP A 140 8.63 6.92 -26.87
N ALA A 141 8.83 5.75 -27.48
CA ALA A 141 7.95 4.60 -27.38
C ALA A 141 7.86 4.04 -25.94
N ASP A 142 8.93 4.15 -25.15
CA ASP A 142 8.94 3.71 -23.76
C ASP A 142 8.00 4.57 -22.89
N PHE A 143 7.80 5.85 -23.22
CA PHE A 143 6.82 6.70 -22.53
C PHE A 143 5.37 6.31 -22.85
N ILE A 144 5.09 5.89 -24.08
CA ILE A 144 3.77 5.37 -24.45
C ILE A 144 3.51 4.06 -23.72
N LEU A 145 4.49 3.17 -23.70
CA LEU A 145 4.38 1.89 -23.00
C LEU A 145 4.22 2.10 -21.48
N LEU A 146 4.96 3.04 -20.90
CA LEU A 146 4.85 3.44 -19.49
C LEU A 146 3.42 3.90 -19.15
N THR A 147 2.84 4.80 -19.95
CA THR A 147 1.49 5.31 -19.69
C THR A 147 0.43 4.23 -19.84
N LEU A 148 0.53 3.38 -20.87
CA LEU A 148 -0.37 2.24 -21.08
C LEU A 148 -0.29 1.23 -19.93
N MET A 149 0.92 0.81 -19.54
CA MET A 149 1.12 -0.13 -18.43
C MET A 149 0.60 0.44 -17.12
N LEU A 150 0.85 1.72 -16.85
CA LEU A 150 0.35 2.39 -15.65
C LEU A 150 -1.18 2.44 -15.62
N ALA A 151 -1.82 2.74 -16.76
CA ALA A 151 -3.27 2.74 -16.87
C ALA A 151 -3.87 1.34 -16.64
N VAL A 152 -3.27 0.31 -17.22
CA VAL A 152 -3.69 -1.09 -17.03
C VAL A 152 -3.54 -1.51 -15.57
N LEU A 153 -2.39 -1.22 -14.94
CA LEU A 153 -2.14 -1.55 -13.53
C LEU A 153 -3.10 -0.81 -12.60
N CYS A 154 -3.37 0.46 -12.86
CA CYS A 154 -4.34 1.25 -12.11
C CYS A 154 -5.75 0.66 -12.24
N CYS A 155 -6.18 0.33 -13.46
CA CYS A 155 -7.47 -0.30 -13.70
C CYS A 155 -7.58 -1.66 -12.99
N ALA A 156 -6.55 -2.51 -13.12
CA ALA A 156 -6.50 -3.79 -12.44
C ALA A 156 -6.56 -3.64 -10.92
N TYR A 157 -5.82 -2.68 -10.35
CA TYR A 157 -5.86 -2.36 -8.92
C TYR A 157 -7.26 -1.97 -8.47
N LEU A 158 -7.91 -1.04 -9.20
CA LEU A 158 -9.28 -0.63 -8.89
C LEU A 158 -10.26 -1.80 -8.99
N LEU A 159 -10.14 -2.66 -10.00
CA LEU A 159 -11.00 -3.85 -10.13
C LEU A 159 -10.81 -4.83 -8.98
N VAL A 160 -9.57 -5.09 -8.57
CA VAL A 160 -9.28 -5.95 -7.41
C VAL A 160 -9.88 -5.36 -6.14
N GLU A 161 -9.69 -4.06 -5.90
CA GLU A 161 -10.28 -3.37 -4.76
C GLU A 161 -11.83 -3.46 -4.77
N GLN A 162 -12.45 -3.36 -5.95
CA GLN A 162 -13.89 -3.55 -6.13
C GLN A 162 -14.35 -4.97 -5.81
N LEU A 163 -13.59 -5.98 -6.22
CA LEU A 163 -13.89 -7.39 -5.94
C LEU A 163 -13.78 -7.70 -4.45
N VAL A 164 -12.68 -7.28 -3.81
CA VAL A 164 -12.46 -7.46 -2.36
C VAL A 164 -13.57 -6.78 -1.56
N ARG A 165 -13.98 -5.57 -1.99
CA ARG A 165 -15.12 -4.85 -1.40
C ARG A 165 -16.43 -5.65 -1.52
N ASN A 166 -16.71 -6.22 -2.69
CA ASN A 166 -17.94 -6.97 -2.92
C ASN A 166 -18.00 -8.25 -2.07
N GLN A 167 -16.85 -8.94 -1.91
CA GLN A 167 -16.75 -10.11 -1.03
C GLN A 167 -17.00 -9.75 0.44
N THR A 168 -16.45 -8.63 0.90
CA THR A 168 -16.65 -8.12 2.27
C THR A 168 -18.13 -7.86 2.54
N PHE A 169 -18.81 -7.21 1.61
CA PHE A 169 -20.25 -6.93 1.73
C PHE A 169 -21.09 -8.22 1.79
N SER A 170 -20.79 -9.21 0.93
CA SER A 170 -21.47 -10.51 0.94
C SER A 170 -21.28 -11.27 2.26
N LYS A 171 -20.08 -11.24 2.85
CA LYS A 171 -19.82 -11.86 4.16
C LYS A 171 -20.59 -11.16 5.29
N SER A 172 -20.57 -9.83 5.34
CA SER A 172 -21.30 -9.08 6.39
C SER A 172 -22.81 -9.36 6.39
N ARG A 173 -23.41 -9.48 5.19
CA ARG A 173 -24.84 -9.77 5.02
C ARG A 173 -25.23 -11.18 5.49
N ARG A 174 -24.33 -12.16 5.35
CA ARG A 174 -24.56 -13.52 5.88
C ARG A 174 -24.54 -13.55 7.40
N VAL A 175 -23.64 -12.79 8.02
CA VAL A 175 -23.51 -12.72 9.48
C VAL A 175 -24.71 -12.00 10.12
N SER A 176 -25.33 -11.02 9.45
CA SER A 176 -26.51 -10.33 10.02
C SER A 176 -27.83 -11.09 9.89
N HIS A 177 -27.86 -12.20 9.14
CA HIS A 177 -29.07 -12.98 8.86
C HIS A 177 -29.01 -14.42 9.40
N GLY A 178 -27.93 -14.81 10.09
CA GLY A 178 -27.80 -16.08 10.81
C GLY A 178 -27.75 -15.84 12.31
#